data_AF-A0A538H8R3-F1
#
_entry.id   AF-A0A538H8R3-F1
#
_cell.length_a   1.000
_cell.length_b   1.000
_cell.length_c   1.000
_cell.angle_alpha   90.00
_cell.angle_beta   90.00
_cell.angle_gamma   90.00
#
_symmetry.space_group_name_H-M   'P 1'
#
loop_
_entity.id
_entity.type
_entity.pdbx_description
1 polymer ?
#
loop_
_entity_poly.entity_id
_entity_poly.type
_entity_poly.pdbx_seq_one_letter_code
_entity_poly.pdbx_strand_id
1 'polypeptide(L)'
;MAALAGGTVIARGAKSASAAAGAGLDVAWRAPRETLEEIVEHLSAQDGIERASVAVQLFDLAGHPALDALRARAGTLVEIPVYRWRLPDDPGPAHRLIEATVARRLDAVTFTSQPAVHHLFRLAEGTGSADALRAAFATDVLPACIGPVCALAAREEGIERLVHPDPPRLPVMVRQVTELLSGRG
;
A
#
# COMPACT_ATOMS: atom_id res chain seq x y z
N MET A 1 2.90 6.36 27.46
CA MET A 1 3.59 5.06 27.64
C MET A 1 2.94 4.19 28.71
N ALA A 2 2.54 4.71 29.88
CA ALA A 2 1.92 3.91 30.96
C ALA A 2 0.71 3.06 30.51
N ALA A 3 -0.14 3.57 29.62
CA ALA A 3 -1.30 2.83 29.07
C ALA A 3 -0.93 1.63 28.18
N LEU A 4 0.32 1.55 27.69
CA LEU A 4 0.83 0.46 26.85
C LEU A 4 1.83 -0.44 27.58
N ALA A 5 2.23 -0.07 28.81
CA ALA A 5 3.34 -0.70 29.52
C ALA A 5 3.12 -2.16 29.93
N GLY A 6 1.86 -2.64 29.87
CA GLY A 6 1.51 -4.06 30.07
C GLY A 6 0.94 -4.75 28.82
N GLY A 7 0.98 -4.10 27.67
CA GLY A 7 0.42 -4.61 26.42
C GLY A 7 1.46 -5.26 25.51
N THR A 8 1.04 -6.24 24.71
CA THR A 8 1.87 -6.85 23.67
C THR A 8 1.88 -5.97 22.43
N VAL A 9 3.06 -5.55 21.97
CA VAL A 9 3.20 -4.75 20.75
C VAL A 9 3.51 -5.65 19.57
N ILE A 10 2.70 -5.53 18.52
CA ILE A 10 2.86 -6.25 17.25
C ILE A 10 3.10 -5.24 16.13
N ALA A 11 4.05 -5.55 15.25
CA ALA A 11 4.38 -4.70 14.11
C ALA A 11 4.02 -5.36 12.77
N ARG A 12 3.40 -4.59 11.87
CA ARG A 12 3.22 -5.04 10.48
C ARG A 12 4.54 -5.33 9.78
N GLY A 13 5.60 -4.54 9.94
CA GLY A 13 6.81 -4.72 9.15
C GLY A 13 8.02 -4.04 9.75
N ALA A 14 9.15 -4.06 9.03
CA ALA A 14 10.41 -3.52 9.55
C ALA A 14 10.30 -2.03 9.93
N LYS A 15 9.55 -1.25 9.14
CA LYS A 15 9.34 0.19 9.39
C LYS A 15 8.52 0.45 10.66
N SER A 16 7.40 -0.24 10.84
CA SER A 16 6.58 -0.06 12.05
C SER A 16 7.28 -0.60 13.29
N ALA A 17 8.04 -1.70 13.16
CA ALA A 17 8.86 -2.22 14.25
C ALA A 17 9.95 -1.22 14.66
N SER A 18 10.66 -0.63 13.70
CA SER A 18 11.66 0.41 13.96
C SER A 18 11.05 1.66 14.60
N ALA A 19 9.86 2.07 14.18
CA ALA A 19 9.16 3.20 14.77
C ALA A 19 8.73 2.91 16.22
N ALA A 20 8.21 1.71 16.50
CA ALA A 20 7.87 1.27 17.85
C ALA A 20 9.10 1.24 18.77
N ALA A 21 10.21 0.66 18.29
CA ALA A 21 11.48 0.65 19.03
C ALA A 21 12.00 2.07 19.30
N GLY A 22 11.91 2.97 18.33
CA GLY A 22 12.26 4.39 18.52
C GLY A 22 11.38 5.12 19.54
N ALA A 23 10.18 4.61 19.81
CA ALA A 23 9.30 5.08 20.87
C ALA A 23 9.51 4.35 22.22
N GLY A 24 10.49 3.46 22.32
CA GLY A 24 10.78 2.68 23.53
C GLY A 24 9.82 1.52 23.79
N LEU A 25 9.19 0.98 22.73
CA LEU A 25 8.30 -0.17 22.81
C LEU A 25 8.99 -1.45 22.31
N ASP A 26 8.87 -2.53 23.07
CA ASP A 26 9.37 -3.85 22.69
C ASP A 26 8.38 -4.57 21.77
N VAL A 27 8.79 -4.84 20.53
CA VAL A 27 7.97 -5.52 19.53
C VAL A 27 8.07 -7.03 19.74
N ALA A 28 6.98 -7.64 20.21
CA ALA A 28 6.93 -9.07 20.53
C ALA A 28 6.83 -9.95 19.27
N TRP A 29 6.17 -9.46 18.22
CA TRP A 29 6.02 -10.19 16.95
C TRP A 29 5.90 -9.24 15.76
N ARG A 30 6.36 -9.71 14.59
CA ARG A 30 6.29 -8.98 13.33
C ARG A 30 5.75 -9.89 12.22
N ALA A 31 4.85 -9.36 11.40
CA ALA A 31 4.31 -10.07 10.25
C ALA A 31 5.41 -10.40 9.22
N PRO A 32 5.62 -11.67 8.84
CA PRO A 32 6.71 -12.08 7.95
C PRO A 32 6.66 -11.48 6.55
N ARG A 33 5.47 -11.38 5.94
CA ARG A 33 5.24 -10.79 4.60
C ARG A 33 4.79 -9.33 4.68
N GLU A 34 4.81 -8.78 5.88
CA GLU A 34 4.38 -7.43 6.19
C GLU A 34 2.92 -7.12 5.84
N THR A 35 1.97 -8.04 6.06
CA THR A 35 0.56 -7.74 5.77
C THR A 35 -0.29 -7.59 7.04
N LEU A 36 -1.44 -6.92 6.92
CA LEU A 36 -2.38 -6.80 8.04
C LEU A 36 -3.13 -8.14 8.25
N GLU A 37 -3.37 -8.87 7.17
CA GLU A 37 -3.97 -10.20 7.17
C GLU A 37 -3.17 -11.18 8.03
N GLU A 38 -1.83 -11.15 7.95
CA GLU A 38 -0.96 -11.97 8.81
C GLU A 38 -1.06 -11.60 10.29
N ILE A 39 -1.20 -10.30 10.60
CA ILE A 39 -1.41 -9.86 11.99
C ILE A 39 -2.74 -10.39 12.51
N VAL A 40 -3.80 -10.28 11.69
CA VAL A 40 -5.14 -10.77 12.01
C VAL A 40 -5.13 -12.27 12.24
N GLU A 41 -4.51 -13.04 11.34
CA GLU A 41 -4.35 -14.49 11.47
C GLU A 41 -3.59 -14.85 12.75
N HIS A 42 -2.44 -14.22 13.00
CA HIS A 42 -1.61 -14.45 14.18
C HIS A 42 -2.35 -14.16 15.49
N LEU A 43 -3.06 -13.03 15.57
CA LEU A 43 -3.83 -12.64 16.75
C LEU A 43 -5.07 -13.51 16.95
N SER A 44 -5.76 -13.88 15.87
CA SER A 44 -6.94 -14.73 15.93
C SER A 44 -6.61 -16.14 16.39
N ALA A 45 -5.37 -16.60 16.20
CA ALA A 45 -4.88 -17.89 16.68
C ALA A 45 -4.47 -17.89 18.17
N GLN A 46 -4.44 -16.73 18.84
CA GLN A 46 -4.04 -16.64 20.26
C GLN A 46 -5.19 -17.07 21.19
N ASP A 47 -4.86 -17.88 22.20
CA ASP A 47 -5.79 -18.21 23.27
C ASP A 47 -6.15 -16.97 24.09
N GLY A 48 -7.45 -16.73 24.29
CA GLY A 48 -7.94 -15.63 25.12
C GLY A 48 -8.05 -14.29 24.40
N ILE A 49 -7.88 -14.24 23.08
CA ILE A 49 -8.17 -13.06 22.26
C ILE A 49 -9.61 -12.55 22.50
N GLU A 50 -10.54 -13.45 22.81
CA GLU A 50 -11.95 -13.17 23.15
C GLU A 50 -12.13 -12.36 24.43
N ARG A 51 -11.07 -12.24 25.26
CA ARG A 51 -11.05 -11.39 26.47
C ARG A 51 -10.09 -10.22 26.35
N ALA A 52 -9.32 -10.15 25.26
CA ALA A 52 -8.30 -9.13 25.06
C ALA A 52 -8.91 -7.83 24.52
N SER A 53 -8.33 -6.71 24.92
CA SER A 53 -8.53 -5.41 24.26
C SER A 53 -7.40 -5.19 23.26
N VAL A 54 -7.76 -5.13 21.98
CA VAL A 54 -6.84 -4.96 20.86
C VAL A 54 -6.99 -3.55 20.30
N ALA A 55 -5.91 -2.79 20.25
CA ALA A 55 -5.87 -1.49 19.59
C ALA A 55 -5.08 -1.60 18.28
N VAL A 56 -5.66 -1.17 17.16
CA VAL A 56 -5.03 -1.23 15.84
C VAL A 56 -4.89 0.19 15.28
N GLN A 57 -3.65 0.60 14.98
CA GLN A 57 -3.39 1.85 14.29
C GLN A 57 -3.62 1.69 12.78
N LEU A 58 -4.47 2.54 12.22
CA LEU A 58 -4.93 2.47 10.84
C LEU A 58 -4.60 3.74 10.05
N PHE A 59 -4.71 3.60 8.73
CA PHE A 59 -4.44 4.64 7.74
C PHE A 59 -5.71 5.16 7.04
N ASP A 60 -6.88 4.67 7.45
CA ASP A 60 -8.17 5.07 6.88
C ASP A 60 -9.21 5.17 8.01
N LEU A 61 -10.10 6.16 7.90
CA LEU A 61 -11.25 6.33 8.78
C LEU A 61 -12.31 5.25 8.56
N ALA A 62 -12.36 4.65 7.38
CA ALA A 62 -13.32 3.59 7.04
C ALA A 62 -12.97 2.22 7.66
N GLY A 63 -11.83 2.10 8.35
CA GLY A 63 -11.32 0.83 8.85
C GLY A 63 -10.60 0.03 7.77
N HIS A 64 -10.30 -1.25 8.06
CA HIS A 64 -9.77 -2.19 7.08
C HIS A 64 -10.59 -3.49 7.04
N PRO A 65 -10.96 -4.02 5.86
CA PRO A 65 -11.76 -5.26 5.76
C PRO A 65 -11.09 -6.46 6.44
N ALA A 66 -9.76 -6.58 6.34
CA ALA A 66 -9.02 -7.64 7.03
C ALA A 66 -9.30 -7.72 8.55
N LEU A 67 -9.75 -6.64 9.18
CA LEU A 67 -10.08 -6.64 10.61
C LEU A 67 -11.41 -7.32 10.95
N ASP A 68 -12.24 -7.70 9.97
CA ASP A 68 -13.54 -8.34 10.22
C ASP A 68 -13.42 -9.58 11.12
N ALA A 69 -12.38 -10.40 10.91
CA ALA A 69 -12.12 -11.57 11.75
C ALA A 69 -11.76 -11.18 13.20
N LEU A 70 -10.99 -10.11 13.40
CA LEU A 70 -10.70 -9.60 14.74
C LEU A 70 -11.91 -8.93 15.38
N ARG A 71 -12.74 -8.21 14.62
CA ARG A 71 -14.00 -7.61 15.12
C ARG A 71 -14.93 -8.68 15.65
N ALA A 72 -15.01 -9.82 14.96
CA ALA A 72 -15.88 -10.93 15.35
C ALA A 72 -15.38 -11.71 16.57
N ARG A 73 -14.08 -11.62 16.89
CA ARG A 73 -13.44 -12.53 17.86
C ARG A 73 -12.80 -11.85 19.06
N ALA A 74 -12.28 -10.64 18.94
CA ALA A 74 -11.62 -9.95 20.05
C ALA A 74 -12.64 -9.48 21.10
N GLY A 75 -12.26 -9.51 22.38
CA GLY A 75 -13.13 -9.02 23.46
C GLY A 75 -13.43 -7.53 23.32
N THR A 76 -12.46 -6.74 22.87
CA THR A 76 -12.65 -5.36 22.44
C THR A 76 -11.69 -5.04 21.32
N LEU A 77 -12.18 -4.42 20.23
CA LEU A 77 -11.34 -3.88 19.18
C LEU A 77 -11.47 -2.34 19.14
N VAL A 78 -10.34 -1.66 19.24
CA VAL A 78 -10.24 -0.20 19.09
C VAL A 78 -9.46 0.10 17.82
N GLU A 79 -10.14 0.59 16.80
CA GLU A 79 -9.53 1.04 15.55
C GLU A 79 -9.14 2.52 15.67
N ILE A 80 -7.86 2.82 15.52
CA ILE A 80 -7.29 4.16 15.73
C ILE A 80 -6.76 4.68 14.38
N PRO A 81 -7.54 5.45 13.61
CA PRO A 81 -7.07 6.06 12.39
C PRO A 81 -6.08 7.19 12.72
N VAL A 82 -4.78 6.93 12.49
CA VAL A 82 -3.70 7.86 12.83
C VAL A 82 -3.32 8.79 11.67
N TYR A 83 -3.65 8.40 10.45
CA TYR A 83 -3.56 9.26 9.27
C TYR A 83 -4.60 8.82 8.23
N ARG A 84 -4.76 9.62 7.17
CA ARG A 84 -5.58 9.26 6.00
C ARG A 84 -4.93 9.68 4.70
N TRP A 85 -5.16 8.90 3.65
CA TRP A 85 -4.81 9.29 2.29
C TRP A 85 -5.87 10.26 1.73
N ARG A 86 -5.41 11.33 1.09
CA ARG A 86 -6.27 12.27 0.36
C ARG A 86 -5.62 12.58 -0.99
N LEU A 87 -6.43 13.07 -1.92
CA LEU A 87 -5.90 13.73 -3.11
C LEU A 87 -5.00 14.90 -2.68
N PRO A 88 -3.95 15.21 -3.46
CA PRO A 88 -3.09 16.35 -3.18
C PRO A 88 -3.88 17.66 -3.25
N ASP A 89 -3.49 18.65 -2.43
CA ASP A 89 -4.12 19.97 -2.46
C ASP A 89 -3.97 20.65 -3.84
N ASP A 90 -2.84 20.38 -4.52
CA ASP A 90 -2.63 20.73 -5.93
C ASP A 90 -2.60 19.46 -6.80
N PRO A 91 -3.65 19.21 -7.62
CA PRO A 91 -3.68 18.08 -8.56
C PRO A 91 -2.89 18.34 -9.85
N GLY A 92 -2.41 19.56 -10.09
CA GLY A 92 -1.74 19.97 -11.34
C GLY A 92 -0.59 19.05 -11.77
N PRO A 93 0.36 18.66 -10.89
CA PRO A 93 1.41 17.70 -11.22
C PRO A 93 0.88 16.33 -11.66
N ALA A 94 -0.18 15.84 -11.02
CA ALA A 94 -0.79 14.55 -11.37
C ALA A 94 -1.52 14.62 -12.71
N HIS A 95 -2.25 15.71 -13.00
CA HIS A 95 -2.84 15.93 -14.32
C HIS A 95 -1.80 15.96 -15.43
N ARG A 96 -0.67 16.66 -15.24
CA ARG A 96 0.42 16.66 -16.22
C ARG A 96 1.02 15.28 -16.44
N LEU A 97 1.11 14.45 -15.39
CA LEU A 97 1.55 13.06 -15.51
C LEU A 97 0.54 12.23 -16.33
N ILE A 98 -0.76 12.39 -16.08
CA ILE A 98 -1.83 11.72 -16.85
C ILE A 98 -1.75 12.14 -18.32
N GLU A 99 -1.69 13.45 -18.60
CA GLU A 99 -1.58 13.99 -19.96
C GLU A 99 -0.33 13.48 -20.68
N ALA A 100 0.83 13.47 -20.02
CA ALA A 100 2.07 12.96 -20.60
C ALA A 100 1.99 11.45 -20.89
N THR A 101 1.35 10.68 -20.00
CA THR A 101 1.14 9.24 -20.17
C THR A 101 0.19 8.96 -21.33
N VAL A 102 -0.97 9.62 -21.37
CA VAL A 102 -1.98 9.50 -22.45
C VAL A 102 -1.39 9.89 -23.81
N ALA A 103 -0.59 10.96 -23.83
CA ALA A 103 0.13 11.40 -25.01
C ALA A 103 1.35 10.53 -25.37
N ARG A 104 1.62 9.45 -24.61
CA ARG A 104 2.72 8.50 -24.83
C ARG A 104 4.09 9.17 -24.87
N ARG A 105 4.27 10.22 -24.07
CA ARG A 105 5.52 11.00 -23.95
C ARG A 105 6.44 10.49 -22.85
N LEU A 106 6.13 9.34 -22.27
CA LEU A 106 6.87 8.71 -21.17
C LEU A 106 7.14 7.27 -21.54
N ASP A 107 8.33 6.78 -21.23
CA ASP A 107 8.66 5.37 -21.42
C ASP A 107 8.10 4.49 -20.28
N ALA A 108 8.01 5.06 -19.08
CA ALA A 108 7.53 4.36 -17.89
C ALA A 108 6.91 5.30 -16.86
N VAL A 109 6.04 4.75 -16.01
CA VAL A 109 5.51 5.39 -14.80
C VAL A 109 5.71 4.43 -13.63
N THR A 110 6.26 4.94 -12.52
CA THR A 110 6.50 4.13 -11.32
C THR A 110 5.46 4.43 -10.25
N PHE A 111 4.99 3.38 -9.58
CA PHE A 111 4.05 3.45 -8.46
C PHE A 111 4.69 2.84 -7.21
N THR A 112 4.85 3.66 -6.17
CA THR A 112 5.50 3.25 -4.92
C THR A 112 4.53 2.89 -3.81
N SER A 113 3.23 2.93 -4.08
CA SER A 113 2.19 2.64 -3.11
C SER A 113 0.85 2.39 -3.78
N GLN A 114 0.04 1.52 -3.19
CA GLN A 114 -1.33 1.25 -3.61
C GLN A 114 -2.19 2.53 -3.76
N PRO A 115 -2.21 3.48 -2.79
CA PRO A 115 -3.04 4.69 -2.91
C PRO A 115 -2.67 5.59 -4.09
N ALA A 116 -1.39 5.61 -4.50
CA ALA A 116 -0.95 6.42 -5.64
C ALA A 116 -1.58 5.96 -6.95
N VAL A 117 -1.81 4.65 -7.11
CA VAL A 117 -2.50 4.10 -8.29
C VAL A 117 -3.96 4.58 -8.31
N HIS A 118 -4.71 4.30 -7.25
CA HIS A 118 -6.12 4.68 -7.16
C HIS A 118 -6.32 6.19 -7.27
N HIS A 119 -5.46 7.01 -6.66
CA HIS A 119 -5.55 8.46 -6.76
C HIS A 119 -5.28 8.97 -8.18
N LEU A 120 -4.32 8.38 -8.91
CA LEU A 120 -4.07 8.73 -10.30
C LEU A 120 -5.31 8.44 -11.17
N PHE A 121 -5.94 7.27 -10.97
CA PHE A 121 -7.14 6.89 -11.71
C PHE A 121 -8.36 7.73 -11.35
N ARG A 122 -8.58 8.02 -10.06
CA ARG A 122 -9.64 8.95 -9.63
C ARG A 122 -9.50 10.34 -10.25
N LEU A 123 -8.27 10.84 -10.39
CA LEU A 123 -8.02 12.12 -11.07
C LEU A 123 -8.28 12.00 -12.58
N ALA A 124 -7.85 10.91 -13.21
CA ALA A 124 -8.10 10.65 -14.63
C ALA A 124 -9.60 10.48 -14.94
N GLU A 125 -10.37 9.85 -14.05
CA GLU A 125 -11.84 9.77 -14.16
C GLU A 125 -12.48 11.16 -14.12
N GLY A 126 -12.01 12.01 -13.20
CA GLY A 126 -12.48 13.40 -13.08
C GLY A 126 -12.28 14.24 -14.35
N THR A 127 -11.32 13.86 -15.21
CA THR A 127 -11.05 14.52 -16.50
C THR A 127 -11.48 13.67 -17.71
N GLY A 128 -12.17 12.54 -17.51
CA GLY A 128 -12.57 11.62 -18.59
C GLY A 128 -11.40 10.94 -19.33
N SER A 129 -10.22 10.91 -18.72
CA SER A 129 -8.98 10.38 -19.32
C SER A 129 -8.63 8.96 -18.87
N ALA A 130 -9.43 8.33 -18.00
CA ALA A 130 -9.14 7.02 -17.42
C ALA A 130 -8.93 5.91 -18.47
N ASP A 131 -9.81 5.80 -19.47
CA ASP A 131 -9.69 4.79 -20.53
C ASP A 131 -8.45 5.02 -21.40
N ALA A 132 -8.17 6.28 -21.74
CA ALA A 132 -6.99 6.65 -22.50
C ALA A 132 -5.70 6.35 -21.71
N LEU A 133 -5.74 6.51 -20.39
CA LEU A 133 -4.65 6.17 -19.49
C LEU A 133 -4.41 4.65 -19.45
N ARG A 134 -5.48 3.82 -19.33
CA ARG A 134 -5.39 2.35 -19.43
C ARG A 134 -4.79 1.91 -20.77
N ALA A 135 -5.27 2.52 -21.86
CA ALA A 135 -4.77 2.23 -23.20
C ALA A 135 -3.27 2.54 -23.36
N ALA A 136 -2.78 3.65 -22.78
CA ALA A 136 -1.36 3.99 -22.81
C ALA A 136 -0.49 2.98 -22.03
N PHE A 137 -0.96 2.51 -20.87
CA PHE A 137 -0.26 1.51 -20.07
C PHE A 137 -0.28 0.10 -20.68
N ALA A 138 -1.31 -0.23 -21.47
CA ALA A 138 -1.40 -1.51 -22.15
C ALA A 138 -0.29 -1.70 -23.20
N THR A 139 0.27 -0.61 -23.74
CA THR A 139 1.19 -0.66 -24.88
C THR A 139 2.49 0.11 -24.61
N ASP A 140 2.44 1.43 -24.71
CA ASP A 140 3.59 2.30 -24.91
C ASP A 140 4.34 2.57 -23.61
N VAL A 141 3.59 2.94 -22.57
CA VAL A 141 4.15 3.36 -21.29
C VAL A 141 4.22 2.15 -20.36
N LEU A 142 5.39 1.85 -19.81
CA LEU A 142 5.56 0.74 -18.86
C LEU A 142 5.17 1.18 -17.43
N PRO A 143 4.08 0.67 -16.84
CA PRO A 143 3.83 0.84 -15.42
C PRO A 143 4.70 -0.12 -14.59
N ALA A 144 5.38 0.41 -13.58
CA ALA A 144 6.23 -0.35 -12.68
C ALA A 144 5.80 -0.12 -11.22
N CYS A 145 5.38 -1.17 -10.53
CA CYS A 145 4.96 -1.12 -9.14
C CYS A 145 6.10 -1.56 -8.21
N ILE A 146 6.20 -0.96 -7.03
CA ILE A 146 7.28 -1.28 -6.06
C ILE A 146 7.20 -2.70 -5.49
N GLY A 147 6.04 -3.34 -5.57
CA GLY A 147 5.80 -4.67 -5.01
C GLY A 147 4.36 -5.16 -5.23
N PRO A 148 4.05 -6.37 -4.73
CA PRO A 148 2.82 -7.09 -5.08
C PRO A 148 1.53 -6.38 -4.67
N VAL A 149 1.51 -5.71 -3.50
CA VAL A 149 0.33 -4.94 -3.04
C VAL A 149 0.00 -3.78 -3.99
N CYS A 150 1.03 -3.05 -4.44
CA CYS A 150 0.86 -1.95 -5.39
C CYS A 150 0.48 -2.48 -6.79
N ALA A 151 1.04 -3.62 -7.19
CA ALA A 151 0.70 -4.29 -8.44
C ALA A 151 -0.75 -4.80 -8.46
N LEU A 152 -1.27 -5.28 -7.33
CA LEU A 152 -2.67 -5.69 -7.21
C LEU A 152 -3.61 -4.51 -7.48
N ALA A 153 -3.39 -3.35 -6.85
CA ALA A 153 -4.20 -2.16 -7.14
C ALA A 153 -4.12 -1.69 -8.59
N ALA A 154 -2.94 -1.79 -9.21
CA ALA A 154 -2.83 -1.48 -10.64
C ALA A 154 -3.71 -2.41 -11.50
N ARG A 155 -3.79 -3.70 -11.17
CA ARG A 155 -4.69 -4.65 -11.85
C ARG A 155 -6.17 -4.38 -11.56
N GLU A 156 -6.53 -3.98 -10.34
CA GLU A 156 -7.89 -3.54 -10.02
C GLU A 156 -8.29 -2.32 -10.87
N GLU A 157 -7.32 -1.44 -11.15
CA GLU A 157 -7.45 -0.33 -12.11
C GLU A 157 -7.20 -0.75 -13.58
N GLY A 158 -7.32 -2.04 -13.90
CA GLY A 158 -7.26 -2.59 -15.26
C GLY A 158 -5.91 -2.49 -15.96
N ILE A 159 -4.83 -2.24 -15.21
CA ILE A 159 -3.46 -2.33 -15.73
C ILE A 159 -2.98 -3.78 -15.60
N GLU A 160 -3.12 -4.55 -16.67
CA GLU A 160 -2.65 -5.94 -16.70
C GLU A 160 -1.15 -6.05 -17.00
N ARG A 161 -0.65 -5.20 -17.89
CA ARG A 161 0.75 -5.18 -18.31
C ARG A 161 1.56 -4.30 -17.37
N LEU A 162 2.13 -4.89 -16.32
CA LEU A 162 3.01 -4.20 -15.36
C LEU A 162 4.18 -5.07 -14.94
N VAL A 163 5.18 -4.44 -14.33
CA VAL A 163 6.27 -5.12 -13.64
C VAL A 163 6.35 -4.71 -12.18
N HIS A 164 6.86 -5.60 -11.33
CA HIS A 164 7.31 -5.25 -9.99
C HIS A 164 8.55 -6.09 -9.65
N PRO A 165 9.48 -5.56 -8.84
CA PRO A 165 10.66 -6.30 -8.47
C PRO A 165 10.39 -7.37 -7.43
N ASP A 166 11.29 -8.35 -7.39
CA ASP A 166 11.48 -9.27 -6.28
C ASP A 166 12.98 -9.29 -5.93
N PRO A 167 13.40 -8.81 -4.73
CA PRO A 167 12.56 -8.33 -3.63
C PRO A 167 11.94 -6.93 -3.88
N PRO A 168 10.83 -6.59 -3.20
CA PRO A 168 10.15 -5.30 -3.34
C PRO A 168 10.98 -4.15 -2.73
N ARG A 169 11.94 -3.66 -3.51
CA ARG A 169 12.93 -2.64 -3.12
C ARG A 169 13.10 -1.63 -4.24
N LEU A 170 13.18 -0.35 -3.87
CA LEU A 170 13.27 0.74 -4.84
C LEU A 170 14.48 0.60 -5.79
N PRO A 171 15.71 0.28 -5.32
CA PRO A 171 16.84 0.10 -6.22
C PRO A 171 16.66 -1.06 -7.21
N VAL A 172 15.97 -2.13 -6.80
CA VAL A 172 15.69 -3.29 -7.66
C VAL A 172 14.66 -2.92 -8.72
N MET A 173 13.60 -2.20 -8.35
CA MET A 173 12.61 -1.67 -9.30
C MET A 173 13.27 -0.78 -10.35
N VAL A 174 14.13 0.16 -9.91
CA VAL A 174 14.82 1.09 -10.81
C VAL A 174 15.70 0.32 -11.79
N ARG A 175 16.51 -0.63 -11.32
CA ARG A 175 17.35 -1.48 -12.18
C ARG A 175 16.52 -2.24 -13.22
N GLN A 176 15.44 -2.89 -12.77
CA GLN A 176 14.57 -3.66 -13.66
C GLN A 176 13.90 -2.78 -14.72
N VAL A 177 13.43 -1.58 -14.36
CA VAL A 177 12.89 -0.62 -15.32
C VAL A 177 13.96 -0.19 -16.32
N THR A 178 15.16 0.14 -15.86
CA THR A 178 16.28 0.50 -16.75
C THR A 178 16.60 -0.62 -17.74
N GLU A 179 16.73 -1.87 -17.28
CA GLU A 179 17.00 -3.03 -18.14
C GLU A 179 15.91 -3.23 -19.21
N LEU A 180 14.63 -3.13 -18.82
CA LEU A 180 13.50 -3.29 -19.74
C LEU A 180 13.38 -2.15 -20.77
N LEU A 181 13.82 -0.95 -20.44
CA LEU A 181 13.79 0.20 -21.36
C LEU A 181 15.02 0.21 -22.27
N SER A 182 16.20 -0.17 -21.77
CA SER A 182 17.41 -0.28 -22.59
C SER A 182 17.30 -1.34 -23.68
N GLY A 183 16.52 -2.41 -23.47
CA GLY A 183 16.26 -3.44 -24.47
C GLY A 183 15.27 -3.04 -25.59
N ARG A 184 14.71 -1.82 -25.56
CA ARG A 184 13.78 -1.31 -26.58
C ARG A 184 14.44 -0.41 -27.63
N GLY A 185 15.72 -0.08 -27.44
CA GLY A 185 16.52 0.73 -28.36
C GLY A 185 17.19 -0.07 -29.46
#